data_AF-X1JJ77-F1
#
_entry.id   AF-X1JJ77-F1
#
_cell.length_a   1.000
_cell.length_b   1.000
_cell.length_c   1.000
_cell.angle_alpha   90.00
_cell.angle_beta   90.00
_cell.angle_gamma   90.00
#
_symmetry.space_group_name_H-M   'P 1'
#
loop_
_entity.id
_entity.type
_entity.pdbx_description
1 polymer ?
#
loop_
_entity_poly.entity_id
_entity_poly.type
_entity_poly.pdbx_seq_one_letter_code
_entity_poly.pdbx_strand_id
1 'polypeptide(L)'
;GMGHELYDNFEIAAFVFYRANRLFKKEFEKIIFGKMPDKLANRVRVLKTHLDKQVQIATYITCWAAFSAFRERLMGEELSLRPEVVAGHSFGEYTALTAAEVIDYDTGLQLVSQREKIMMSHAKEIDGSLVAIINKDRGITQEDVRTITNYGGREVLHIALYNSSKQNVFGGMTKNLNAAKQLLKESEFRVIDLPVLGPWHTALMNAASESLKNYIEQERFSFKGAQVPIIANTLADDNIDPRVITRPDEI
;
A
#
# COMPACT_ATOMS: atom_id res chain seq x y z
N GLY A 1 14.23 -8.46 -11.50
CA GLY A 1 13.12 -8.04 -10.62
C GLY A 1 13.21 -6.56 -10.35
N MET A 2 12.23 -5.99 -9.65
CA MET A 2 12.21 -4.56 -9.32
C MET A 2 13.46 -4.16 -8.50
N GLY A 3 14.01 -2.97 -8.74
CA GLY A 3 15.18 -2.46 -8.02
C GLY A 3 16.54 -3.11 -8.35
N HIS A 4 16.60 -4.09 -9.24
CA HIS A 4 17.86 -4.79 -9.57
C HIS A 4 18.90 -3.84 -10.19
N GLU A 5 18.50 -3.00 -11.14
CA GLU A 5 19.43 -2.02 -11.74
C GLU A 5 19.92 -0.99 -10.72
N LEU A 6 19.07 -0.57 -9.78
CA LEU A 6 19.48 0.33 -8.71
C LEU A 6 20.51 -0.35 -7.80
N TYR A 7 20.25 -1.59 -7.40
CA TYR A 7 21.15 -2.39 -6.57
C TYR A 7 22.53 -2.56 -7.21
N ASP A 8 22.58 -2.84 -8.52
CA ASP A 8 23.85 -3.08 -9.23
C ASP A 8 24.67 -1.79 -9.46
N ASN A 9 24.00 -0.63 -9.55
CA ASN A 9 24.66 0.62 -9.96
C ASN A 9 24.85 1.64 -8.83
N PHE A 10 24.21 1.46 -7.66
CA PHE A 10 24.29 2.41 -6.54
C PHE A 10 24.60 1.69 -5.23
N GLU A 11 25.73 2.01 -4.61
CA GLU A 11 26.15 1.39 -3.34
C GLU A 11 25.11 1.62 -2.24
N ILE A 12 24.51 2.82 -2.18
CA ILE A 12 23.45 3.12 -1.22
C ILE A 12 22.20 2.25 -1.42
N ALA A 13 21.85 1.94 -2.66
CA ALA A 13 20.74 1.03 -2.95
C ALA A 13 21.09 -0.39 -2.48
N ALA A 14 22.30 -0.89 -2.75
CA ALA A 14 22.74 -2.18 -2.23
C ALA A 14 22.73 -2.23 -0.69
N PHE A 15 23.11 -1.13 -0.03
CA PHE A 15 23.08 -1.00 1.43
C PHE A 15 21.66 -1.06 2.00
N VAL A 16 20.66 -0.51 1.31
CA VAL A 16 19.24 -0.62 1.69
C VAL A 16 18.78 -2.08 1.77
N PHE A 17 19.14 -2.89 0.77
CA PHE A 17 18.86 -4.34 0.78
C PHE A 17 19.64 -5.05 1.89
N TYR A 18 20.92 -4.72 2.07
CA TYR A 18 21.74 -5.28 3.15
C TYR A 18 21.11 -5.06 4.53
N ARG A 19 20.62 -3.85 4.82
CA ARG A 19 19.94 -3.54 6.09
C ARG A 19 18.70 -4.41 6.29
N ALA A 20 17.85 -4.53 5.27
CA ALA A 20 16.66 -5.39 5.33
C ALA A 20 17.02 -6.86 5.58
N ASN A 21 18.06 -7.35 4.88
CA ASN A 21 18.56 -8.70 5.02
C ASN A 21 19.05 -8.99 6.43
N ARG A 22 19.80 -8.06 7.02
CA ARG A 22 20.30 -8.16 8.40
C ARG A 22 19.15 -8.18 9.40
N LEU A 23 18.18 -7.29 9.24
CA LEU A 23 17.04 -7.15 10.14
C LEU A 23 16.17 -8.42 10.18
N PHE A 24 15.89 -9.01 9.01
CA PHE A 24 15.00 -10.17 8.92
C PHE A 24 15.72 -11.52 8.77
N LYS A 25 17.06 -11.52 8.71
CA LYS A 25 17.90 -12.70 8.42
C LYS A 25 17.45 -13.42 7.13
N LYS A 26 17.26 -12.65 6.07
CA LYS A 26 16.77 -13.10 4.75
C LYS A 26 17.62 -12.50 3.63
N GLU A 27 17.48 -13.05 2.42
CA GLU A 27 18.16 -12.58 1.21
C GLU A 27 17.12 -11.97 0.25
N PHE A 28 16.66 -10.75 0.55
CA PHE A 28 15.60 -10.09 -0.20
C PHE A 28 15.98 -9.80 -1.65
N GLU A 29 17.25 -9.50 -1.93
CA GLU A 29 17.76 -9.34 -3.29
C GLU A 29 17.49 -10.60 -4.14
N LYS A 30 17.70 -11.80 -3.59
CA LYS A 30 17.41 -13.05 -4.32
C LYS A 30 15.90 -13.24 -4.54
N ILE A 31 15.10 -12.92 -3.52
CA ILE A 31 13.64 -13.04 -3.56
C ILE A 31 13.04 -12.06 -4.59
N ILE A 32 13.42 -10.79 -4.51
CA ILE A 32 12.87 -9.68 -5.30
C ILE A 32 13.37 -9.74 -6.74
N PHE A 33 14.65 -10.10 -6.95
CA PHE A 33 15.22 -10.12 -8.29
C PHE A 33 14.87 -11.37 -9.08
N GLY A 34 14.51 -12.46 -8.39
CA GLY A 34 14.12 -13.72 -8.99
C GLY A 34 15.30 -14.64 -9.34
N LYS A 35 16.51 -14.38 -8.82
CA LYS A 35 17.70 -15.21 -9.08
C LYS A 35 17.90 -16.28 -7.99
N MET A 36 17.50 -17.53 -8.28
CA MET A 36 17.99 -18.80 -7.69
C MET A 36 17.62 -19.99 -8.65
N PRO A 37 18.08 -21.25 -8.50
CA PRO A 37 18.44 -22.13 -9.65
C PRO A 37 17.34 -22.99 -10.35
N ASP A 38 17.46 -23.04 -11.68
CA ASP A 38 17.11 -23.99 -12.78
C ASP A 38 15.94 -25.01 -12.76
N LYS A 39 15.24 -25.33 -11.66
CA LYS A 39 14.09 -26.27 -11.76
C LYS A 39 12.75 -25.54 -11.94
N LEU A 40 12.38 -25.39 -13.22
CA LEU A 40 11.47 -24.37 -13.77
C LEU A 40 9.95 -24.53 -13.46
N ALA A 41 9.43 -25.72 -13.12
CA ALA A 41 7.96 -25.90 -13.02
C ALA A 41 7.37 -25.64 -11.62
N ASN A 42 8.08 -25.98 -10.53
CA ASN A 42 7.55 -25.80 -9.17
C ASN A 42 7.70 -24.37 -8.62
N ARG A 43 8.42 -23.49 -9.34
CA ARG A 43 8.89 -22.20 -8.80
C ARG A 43 8.02 -21.01 -9.18
N VAL A 44 7.26 -21.05 -10.28
CA VAL A 44 6.27 -20.01 -10.59
C VAL A 44 5.18 -19.95 -9.51
N ARG A 45 4.74 -21.11 -9.01
CA ARG A 45 3.77 -21.19 -7.90
C ARG A 45 4.37 -20.75 -6.57
N VAL A 46 5.64 -21.09 -6.29
CA VAL A 46 6.33 -20.72 -5.04
C VAL A 46 6.69 -19.23 -5.01
N LEU A 47 7.17 -18.65 -6.11
CA LEU A 47 7.47 -17.21 -6.22
C LEU A 47 6.20 -16.37 -6.16
N LYS A 48 5.12 -16.80 -6.84
CA LYS A 48 3.82 -16.13 -6.74
C LYS A 48 3.34 -16.16 -5.28
N THR A 49 3.33 -17.33 -4.63
CA THR A 49 2.89 -17.45 -3.21
C THR A 49 3.84 -16.85 -2.15
N HIS A 50 5.14 -16.66 -2.44
CA HIS A 50 6.09 -16.02 -1.51
C HIS A 50 6.19 -14.51 -1.69
N LEU A 51 6.12 -14.01 -2.93
CA LEU A 51 5.96 -12.58 -3.16
C LEU A 51 4.59 -12.12 -2.69
N ASP A 52 3.49 -12.84 -2.95
CA ASP A 52 2.14 -12.48 -2.49
C ASP A 52 2.03 -12.31 -0.95
N LYS A 53 3.01 -12.79 -0.19
CA LYS A 53 3.09 -12.65 1.28
C LYS A 53 4.15 -11.66 1.77
N GLN A 54 4.93 -11.08 0.85
CA GLN A 54 6.04 -10.15 1.14
C GLN A 54 6.08 -8.98 0.13
N VAL A 55 4.99 -8.69 -0.58
CA VAL A 55 4.94 -7.64 -1.62
C VAL A 55 5.20 -6.30 -0.97
N GLN A 56 4.62 -6.04 0.22
CA GLN A 56 4.75 -4.74 0.86
C GLN A 56 6.20 -4.50 1.30
N ILE A 57 6.85 -5.50 1.92
CA ILE A 57 8.27 -5.40 2.30
C ILE A 57 9.14 -5.17 1.06
N ALA A 58 8.92 -5.98 0.01
CA ALA A 58 9.70 -5.89 -1.21
C ALA A 58 9.54 -4.53 -1.90
N THR A 59 8.32 -3.99 -1.90
CA THR A 59 8.02 -2.66 -2.44
C THR A 59 8.67 -1.57 -1.60
N TYR A 60 8.64 -1.68 -0.26
CA TYR A 60 9.28 -0.72 0.64
C TYR A 60 10.79 -0.64 0.41
N ILE A 61 11.47 -1.79 0.37
CA ILE A 61 12.92 -1.89 0.07
C ILE A 61 13.22 -1.22 -1.27
N THR A 62 12.43 -1.53 -2.30
CA THR A 62 12.65 -1.03 -3.66
C THR A 62 12.44 0.48 -3.75
N CYS A 63 11.34 1.00 -3.20
CA CYS A 63 11.05 2.42 -3.18
C CYS A 63 12.12 3.20 -2.39
N TRP A 64 12.53 2.68 -1.23
CA TRP A 64 13.57 3.33 -0.43
C TRP A 64 14.95 3.28 -1.09
N ALA A 65 15.29 2.20 -1.79
CA ALA A 65 16.51 2.10 -2.58
C ALA A 65 16.52 3.15 -3.71
N ALA A 66 15.40 3.30 -4.43
CA ALA A 66 15.26 4.32 -5.48
C ALA A 66 15.38 5.74 -4.91
N PHE A 67 14.69 6.02 -3.80
CA PHE A 67 14.76 7.32 -3.13
C PHE A 67 16.17 7.64 -2.61
N SER A 68 16.86 6.65 -2.04
CA SER A 68 18.22 6.83 -1.52
C SER A 68 19.23 7.08 -2.64
N ALA A 69 19.15 6.32 -3.74
CA ALA A 69 20.00 6.53 -4.91
C ALA A 69 19.75 7.91 -5.56
N PHE A 70 18.48 8.33 -5.64
CA PHE A 70 18.13 9.67 -6.12
C PHE A 70 18.74 10.77 -5.24
N ARG A 71 18.60 10.67 -3.91
CA ARG A 71 19.19 11.64 -2.97
C ARG A 71 20.71 11.68 -3.05
N GLU A 72 21.38 10.53 -3.13
CA GLU A 72 22.84 10.45 -3.28
C GLU A 72 23.28 11.13 -4.58
N ARG A 73 22.56 10.90 -5.69
CA ARG A 73 22.88 11.54 -6.96
C ARG A 73 22.76 13.06 -6.90
N LEU A 74 21.70 13.57 -6.28
CA LEU A 74 21.52 15.02 -6.08
C LEU A 74 22.65 15.62 -5.25
N MET A 75 23.04 14.95 -4.17
CA MET A 75 24.17 15.39 -3.34
C MET A 75 25.48 15.43 -4.12
N GLY A 76 25.74 14.42 -4.96
CA GLY A 76 26.94 14.36 -5.81
C GLY A 76 26.96 15.40 -6.94
N GLU A 77 25.81 15.94 -7.33
CA GLU A 77 25.68 17.07 -8.27
C GLU A 77 25.59 18.43 -7.57
N GLU A 78 25.76 18.48 -6.24
CA GLU A 78 25.57 19.69 -5.43
C GLU A 78 24.18 20.34 -5.59
N LEU A 79 23.18 19.54 -5.97
CA LEU A 79 21.79 19.97 -6.11
C LEU A 79 21.05 19.80 -4.78
N SER A 80 20.55 20.91 -4.24
CA SER A 80 19.71 20.91 -3.05
C SER A 80 18.22 20.90 -3.41
N LEU A 81 17.73 19.78 -3.96
CA LEU A 81 16.29 19.56 -4.11
C LEU A 81 15.73 18.93 -2.84
N ARG A 82 14.70 19.55 -2.27
CA ARG A 82 13.92 18.99 -1.16
C ARG A 82 12.46 18.90 -1.59
N PRO A 83 11.76 17.80 -1.27
CA PRO A 83 10.32 17.74 -1.53
C PRO A 83 9.60 18.79 -0.69
N GLU A 84 8.68 19.52 -1.30
CA GLU A 84 7.78 20.43 -0.60
C GLU A 84 6.66 19.68 0.12
N VAL A 85 6.30 18.50 -0.40
CA VAL A 85 5.30 17.60 0.17
C VAL A 85 5.61 16.17 -0.26
N VAL A 86 5.23 15.19 0.57
CA VAL A 86 5.27 13.77 0.25
C VAL A 86 3.89 13.15 0.41
N ALA A 87 3.60 12.15 -0.41
CA ALA A 87 2.38 11.37 -0.33
C ALA A 87 2.71 9.94 -0.74
N GLY A 88 1.96 8.98 -0.20
CA GLY A 88 2.10 7.59 -0.59
C GLY A 88 0.75 6.89 -0.56
N HIS A 89 0.33 6.31 -1.67
CA HIS A 89 -0.97 5.66 -1.78
C HIS A 89 -1.01 4.38 -0.94
N SER A 90 -1.95 4.31 0.02
CA SER A 90 -2.14 3.14 0.90
C SER A 90 -0.83 2.74 1.61
N PHE A 91 -0.25 1.59 1.26
CA PHE A 91 1.03 1.12 1.77
C PHE A 91 2.17 2.12 1.54
N GLY A 92 2.10 2.90 0.45
CA GLY A 92 3.11 3.92 0.15
C GLY A 92 3.28 4.96 1.26
N GLU A 93 2.26 5.16 2.11
CA GLU A 93 2.32 6.11 3.24
C GLU A 93 3.47 5.81 4.19
N TYR A 94 3.82 4.54 4.41
CA TYR A 94 4.98 4.18 5.22
C TYR A 94 6.29 4.69 4.61
N THR A 95 6.40 4.65 3.27
CA THR A 95 7.57 5.20 2.58
C THR A 95 7.58 6.73 2.65
N ALA A 96 6.42 7.37 2.54
CA ALA A 96 6.28 8.82 2.71
C ALA A 96 6.63 9.28 4.12
N LEU A 97 6.16 8.57 5.16
CA LEU A 97 6.50 8.82 6.57
C LEU A 97 8.01 8.70 6.81
N THR A 98 8.67 7.71 6.19
CA THR A 98 10.13 7.58 6.26
C THR A 98 10.84 8.72 5.52
N ALA A 99 10.37 9.10 4.33
CA ALA A 99 10.93 10.22 3.57
C ALA A 99 10.77 11.57 4.29
N ALA A 100 9.70 11.74 5.05
CA ALA A 100 9.45 12.89 5.94
C ALA A 100 10.12 12.76 7.32
N GLU A 101 10.93 11.73 7.55
CA GLU A 101 11.67 11.49 8.79
C GLU A 101 10.81 11.32 10.06
N VAL A 102 9.52 11.00 9.89
CA VAL A 102 8.60 10.67 11.01
C VAL A 102 9.04 9.35 11.66
N ILE A 103 9.44 8.38 10.84
CA ILE A 103 10.02 7.11 11.26
C ILE A 103 11.33 6.86 10.53
N ASP A 104 12.23 6.09 11.12
CA ASP A 104 13.42 5.63 10.39
C ASP A 104 13.11 4.44 9.47
N TYR A 105 14.08 4.11 8.61
CA TYR A 105 13.95 3.02 7.65
C TYR A 105 13.69 1.64 8.29
N ASP A 106 14.35 1.34 9.40
CA ASP A 106 14.22 0.02 10.04
C ASP A 106 12.83 -0.11 10.71
N THR A 107 12.35 0.95 11.33
CA THR A 107 10.98 1.08 11.85
C THR A 107 9.95 0.91 10.73
N GLY A 108 10.13 1.61 9.61
CA GLY A 108 9.26 1.46 8.44
C GLY A 108 9.23 0.03 7.90
N LEU A 109 10.39 -0.63 7.79
CA LEU A 109 10.47 -2.05 7.41
C LEU A 109 9.71 -2.97 8.37
N GLN A 110 9.88 -2.78 9.68
CA GLN A 110 9.19 -3.59 10.70
C GLN A 110 7.68 -3.41 10.65
N LEU A 111 7.22 -2.15 10.60
CA LEU A 111 5.80 -1.80 10.51
C LEU A 111 5.15 -2.41 9.26
N VAL A 112 5.79 -2.26 8.10
CA VAL A 112 5.31 -2.82 6.84
C VAL A 112 5.22 -4.34 6.89
N SER A 113 6.26 -4.99 7.42
CA SER A 113 6.29 -6.45 7.58
C SER A 113 5.15 -6.96 8.45
N GLN A 114 4.84 -6.23 9.53
CA GLN A 114 3.79 -6.63 10.47
C GLN A 114 2.40 -6.28 9.96
N ARG A 115 2.24 -5.11 9.34
CA ARG A 115 1.02 -4.74 8.61
C ARG A 115 0.64 -5.82 7.62
N GLU A 116 1.56 -6.26 6.78
CA GLU A 116 1.31 -7.30 5.78
C GLU A 116 0.86 -8.61 6.44
N LYS A 117 1.55 -9.07 7.48
CA LYS A 117 1.19 -10.31 8.21
C LYS A 117 -0.20 -10.22 8.85
N ILE A 118 -0.47 -9.12 9.57
CA ILE A 118 -1.73 -8.90 10.29
C ILE A 118 -2.88 -8.84 9.28
N MET A 119 -2.75 -8.00 8.25
CA MET A 119 -3.73 -7.88 7.17
C MET A 119 -4.01 -9.25 6.52
N MET A 120 -2.97 -9.97 6.14
CA MET A 120 -3.08 -11.30 5.52
C MET A 120 -3.69 -12.36 6.45
N SER A 121 -3.53 -12.24 7.76
CA SER A 121 -4.14 -13.16 8.72
C SER A 121 -5.64 -12.94 8.79
N HIS A 122 -6.06 -11.71 9.07
CA HIS A 122 -7.48 -11.35 9.19
C HIS A 122 -8.25 -11.54 7.89
N ALA A 123 -7.63 -11.21 6.76
CA ALA A 123 -8.32 -11.32 5.48
C ALA A 123 -8.67 -12.75 5.07
N LYS A 124 -7.91 -13.77 5.53
CA LYS A 124 -8.23 -15.18 5.26
C LYS A 124 -9.50 -15.64 5.95
N GLU A 125 -9.91 -14.95 7.00
CA GLU A 125 -11.12 -15.24 7.76
C GLU A 125 -12.36 -14.58 7.14
N ILE A 126 -12.17 -13.74 6.12
CA ILE A 126 -13.23 -12.97 5.47
C ILE A 126 -13.40 -13.47 4.03
N ASP A 127 -14.58 -14.01 3.73
CA ASP A 127 -14.99 -14.27 2.33
C ASP A 127 -15.36 -12.95 1.64
N GLY A 128 -14.35 -12.16 1.32
CA GLY A 128 -14.47 -10.84 0.72
C GLY A 128 -13.27 -10.48 -0.17
N SER A 129 -13.47 -9.49 -1.02
CA SER A 129 -12.46 -9.05 -1.98
C SER A 129 -12.67 -7.58 -2.38
N LEU A 130 -12.03 -7.15 -3.45
CA LEU A 130 -12.14 -5.82 -4.04
C LEU A 130 -12.47 -5.89 -5.53
N VAL A 131 -13.26 -4.93 -6.01
CA VAL A 131 -13.51 -4.69 -7.43
C VAL A 131 -13.19 -3.24 -7.77
N ALA A 132 -12.49 -3.02 -8.88
CA ALA A 132 -12.38 -1.70 -9.48
C ALA A 132 -13.60 -1.45 -10.38
N ILE A 133 -14.25 -0.31 -10.18
CA ILE A 133 -15.35 0.16 -11.01
C ILE A 133 -14.89 1.41 -11.74
N ILE A 134 -14.98 1.37 -13.07
CA ILE A 134 -14.42 2.38 -13.97
C ILE A 134 -15.51 2.88 -14.91
N ASN A 135 -15.66 4.19 -15.04
CA ASN A 135 -16.46 4.81 -16.10
C ASN A 135 -15.52 5.41 -17.16
N LYS A 136 -15.75 5.10 -18.44
CA LYS A 136 -14.88 5.58 -19.52
C LYS A 136 -15.17 7.02 -19.92
N ASP A 137 -16.44 7.41 -19.84
CA ASP A 137 -16.92 8.64 -20.46
C ASP A 137 -16.94 9.80 -19.44
N ARG A 138 -17.58 9.59 -18.29
CA ARG A 138 -17.79 10.60 -17.24
C ARG A 138 -17.21 10.19 -15.89
N GLY A 139 -17.18 11.13 -14.94
CA GLY A 139 -16.84 10.83 -13.56
C GLY A 139 -17.92 10.01 -12.85
N ILE A 140 -17.51 9.23 -11.86
CA ILE A 140 -18.41 8.49 -10.95
C ILE A 140 -19.03 9.52 -9.98
N THR A 141 -20.35 9.61 -10.00
CA THR A 141 -21.11 10.55 -9.16
C THR A 141 -21.43 9.95 -7.80
N GLN A 142 -21.88 10.79 -6.87
CA GLN A 142 -22.38 10.33 -5.57
C GLN A 142 -23.61 9.43 -5.69
N GLU A 143 -24.43 9.60 -6.75
CA GLU A 143 -25.58 8.73 -6.98
C GLU A 143 -25.15 7.34 -7.48
N ASP A 144 -24.14 7.29 -8.35
CA ASP A 144 -23.54 6.02 -8.77
C ASP A 144 -22.96 5.27 -7.55
N VAL A 145 -22.24 5.99 -6.69
CA VAL A 145 -21.73 5.44 -5.42
C VAL A 145 -22.87 4.88 -4.58
N ARG A 146 -23.93 5.65 -4.32
CA ARG A 146 -25.08 5.18 -3.54
C ARG A 146 -25.73 3.94 -4.14
N THR A 147 -25.88 3.90 -5.46
CA THR A 147 -26.45 2.76 -6.19
C THR A 147 -25.59 1.50 -6.04
N ILE A 148 -24.26 1.67 -6.06
CA ILE A 148 -23.31 0.55 -5.94
C ILE A 148 -23.20 0.06 -4.49
N THR A 149 -23.17 0.97 -3.51
CA THR A 149 -22.99 0.61 -2.10
C THR A 149 -24.27 0.09 -1.46
N ASN A 150 -25.44 0.51 -1.95
CA ASN A 150 -26.75 0.09 -1.44
C ASN A 150 -27.48 -0.81 -2.44
N TYR A 151 -27.40 -2.13 -2.22
CA TYR A 151 -28.16 -3.09 -3.02
C TYR A 151 -29.26 -3.74 -2.18
N GLY A 152 -30.51 -3.63 -2.63
CA GLY A 152 -31.66 -4.21 -1.90
C GLY A 152 -31.92 -3.58 -0.52
N GLY A 153 -31.54 -2.31 -0.33
CA GLY A 153 -31.76 -1.57 0.93
C GLY A 153 -30.79 -1.90 2.06
N ARG A 154 -29.64 -2.53 1.76
CA ARG A 154 -28.58 -2.84 2.73
C ARG A 154 -27.26 -2.27 2.22
N GLU A 155 -26.42 -1.77 3.14
CA GLU A 155 -25.02 -1.45 2.83
C GLU A 155 -24.29 -2.76 2.57
N VAL A 156 -23.89 -2.94 1.32
CA VAL A 156 -23.45 -4.22 0.75
C VAL A 156 -21.97 -4.14 0.39
N LEU A 157 -21.51 -2.94 -0.01
CA LEU A 157 -20.12 -2.64 -0.37
C LEU A 157 -19.66 -1.32 0.26
N HIS A 158 -18.36 -1.22 0.49
CA HIS A 158 -17.68 -0.02 0.97
C HIS A 158 -16.75 0.50 -0.12
N ILE A 159 -16.58 1.82 -0.21
CA ILE A 159 -15.49 2.37 -1.01
C ILE A 159 -14.18 2.14 -0.26
N ALA A 160 -13.28 1.38 -0.88
CA ALA A 160 -11.96 1.10 -0.38
C ALA A 160 -10.95 2.17 -0.84
N LEU A 161 -11.05 2.63 -2.09
CA LEU A 161 -10.11 3.60 -2.67
C LEU A 161 -10.82 4.54 -3.65
N TYR A 162 -10.58 5.83 -3.51
CA TYR A 162 -10.87 6.83 -4.54
C TYR A 162 -9.60 7.05 -5.36
N ASN A 163 -9.46 6.39 -6.52
CA ASN A 163 -8.23 6.46 -7.31
C ASN A 163 -8.23 7.62 -8.32
N SER A 164 -9.40 7.94 -8.89
CA SER A 164 -9.59 9.08 -9.78
C SER A 164 -11.07 9.43 -9.89
N SER A 165 -11.41 10.55 -10.53
CA SER A 165 -12.80 10.89 -10.83
C SER A 165 -13.56 9.80 -11.61
N LYS A 166 -12.84 8.94 -12.35
CA LYS A 166 -13.40 7.90 -13.22
C LYS A 166 -13.25 6.47 -12.67
N GLN A 167 -12.52 6.28 -11.57
CA GLN A 167 -12.24 4.95 -11.02
C GLN A 167 -12.23 4.96 -9.49
N ASN A 168 -13.12 4.15 -8.92
CA ASN A 168 -13.14 3.83 -7.50
C ASN A 168 -12.97 2.32 -7.32
N VAL A 169 -12.39 1.92 -6.19
CA VAL A 169 -12.32 0.52 -5.76
C VAL A 169 -13.31 0.31 -4.64
N PHE A 170 -14.13 -0.72 -4.77
CA PHE A 170 -15.14 -1.11 -3.79
C PHE A 170 -14.76 -2.46 -3.19
N GLY A 171 -15.01 -2.63 -1.90
CA GLY A 171 -14.77 -3.86 -1.18
C GLY A 171 -15.98 -4.33 -0.40
N GLY A 172 -16.06 -5.65 -0.21
CA GLY A 172 -17.14 -6.26 0.55
C GLY A 172 -17.08 -7.77 0.49
N MET A 173 -18.11 -8.42 1.05
CA MET A 173 -18.25 -9.87 0.99
C MET A 173 -18.38 -10.35 -0.47
N THR A 174 -17.88 -11.54 -0.81
CA THR A 174 -17.90 -12.08 -2.17
C THR A 174 -19.31 -12.11 -2.77
N LYS A 175 -20.31 -12.54 -1.98
CA LYS A 175 -21.72 -12.55 -2.40
C LYS A 175 -22.25 -11.15 -2.78
N ASN A 176 -21.79 -10.13 -2.05
CA ASN A 176 -22.19 -8.74 -2.20
C ASN A 176 -21.56 -8.13 -3.47
N LEU A 177 -20.27 -8.43 -3.70
CA LEU A 177 -19.56 -8.04 -4.92
C LEU A 177 -20.17 -8.67 -6.17
N ASN A 178 -20.57 -9.95 -6.09
CA ASN A 178 -21.22 -10.63 -7.22
C ASN A 178 -22.58 -10.02 -7.56
N ALA A 179 -23.37 -9.61 -6.55
CA ALA A 179 -24.63 -8.90 -6.79
C ALA A 179 -24.39 -7.55 -7.48
N ALA A 180 -23.41 -6.77 -7.03
CA ALA A 180 -23.06 -5.49 -7.66
C ALA A 180 -22.55 -5.68 -9.10
N LYS A 181 -21.73 -6.69 -9.38
CA LYS A 181 -21.31 -7.03 -10.75
C LYS A 181 -22.50 -7.34 -11.64
N GLN A 182 -23.48 -8.09 -11.13
CA GLN A 182 -24.67 -8.43 -11.89
C GLN A 182 -25.54 -7.20 -12.17
N LEU A 183 -25.69 -6.29 -11.19
CA LEU A 183 -26.38 -5.00 -11.37
C LEU A 183 -25.72 -4.16 -12.47
N LEU A 184 -24.39 -4.10 -12.46
CA LEU A 184 -23.61 -3.26 -13.35
C LEU A 184 -23.33 -3.89 -14.71
N LYS A 185 -23.78 -5.13 -14.94
CA LYS A 185 -23.43 -5.91 -16.14
C LYS A 185 -23.80 -5.21 -17.46
N GLU A 186 -24.96 -4.55 -17.49
CA GLU A 186 -25.47 -3.82 -18.66
C GLU A 186 -25.33 -2.29 -18.49
N SER A 187 -24.58 -1.84 -17.48
CA SER A 187 -24.32 -0.42 -17.22
C SER A 187 -23.14 0.10 -18.05
N GLU A 188 -22.95 1.42 -18.02
CA GLU A 188 -21.77 2.10 -18.58
C GLU A 188 -20.46 1.78 -17.81
N PHE A 189 -20.55 1.15 -16.64
CA PHE A 189 -19.39 0.85 -15.79
C PHE A 189 -18.70 -0.44 -16.19
N ARG A 190 -17.37 -0.36 -16.32
CA ARG A 190 -16.51 -1.54 -16.38
C ARG A 190 -16.16 -1.98 -14.97
N VAL A 191 -16.46 -3.24 -14.64
CA VAL A 191 -16.10 -3.84 -13.36
C VAL A 191 -14.95 -4.82 -13.54
N ILE A 192 -13.90 -4.70 -12.72
CA ILE A 192 -12.69 -5.53 -12.78
C ILE A 192 -12.42 -6.09 -11.39
N ASP A 193 -12.33 -7.42 -11.29
CA ASP A 193 -11.87 -8.08 -10.07
C ASP A 193 -10.40 -7.79 -9.80
N LEU A 194 -10.10 -7.37 -8.57
CA LEU A 194 -8.71 -7.19 -8.15
C LEU A 194 -8.18 -8.51 -7.58
N PRO A 195 -7.01 -9.00 -8.04
CA PRO A 195 -6.43 -10.26 -7.59
C PRO A 195 -5.78 -10.10 -6.21
N VAL A 196 -6.60 -9.83 -5.20
CA VAL A 196 -6.16 -9.53 -3.83
C VAL A 196 -6.86 -10.44 -2.81
N LEU A 197 -6.14 -10.75 -1.73
CA LEU A 197 -6.58 -11.68 -0.70
C LEU A 197 -7.31 -10.96 0.43
N GLY A 198 -8.45 -10.31 0.14
CA GLY A 198 -9.31 -9.69 1.15
C GLY A 198 -9.90 -8.33 0.76
N PRO A 199 -10.89 -7.83 1.51
CA PRO A 199 -11.54 -6.54 1.27
C PRO A 199 -10.76 -5.39 1.95
N TRP A 200 -9.53 -5.13 1.50
CA TRP A 200 -8.66 -4.10 2.08
C TRP A 200 -9.30 -2.71 2.12
N HIS A 201 -8.90 -1.88 3.09
CA HIS A 201 -9.43 -0.50 3.27
C HIS A 201 -10.96 -0.42 3.46
N THR A 202 -11.59 -1.49 3.94
CA THR A 202 -13.01 -1.47 4.32
C THR A 202 -13.18 -1.72 5.81
N ALA A 203 -14.38 -1.42 6.34
CA ALA A 203 -14.73 -1.69 7.73
C ALA A 203 -14.61 -3.19 8.11
N LEU A 204 -14.65 -4.09 7.12
CA LEU A 204 -14.42 -5.53 7.35
C LEU A 204 -13.01 -5.82 7.87
N MET A 205 -12.06 -4.90 7.68
CA MET A 205 -10.68 -5.02 8.16
C MET A 205 -10.43 -4.35 9.52
N ASN A 206 -11.48 -3.93 10.24
CA ASN A 206 -11.32 -3.23 11.54
C ASN A 206 -10.50 -4.04 12.56
N ALA A 207 -10.71 -5.35 12.64
CA ALA A 207 -9.93 -6.23 13.52
C ALA A 207 -8.42 -6.22 13.19
N ALA A 208 -8.07 -6.09 11.91
CA ALA A 208 -6.67 -5.93 11.48
C ALA A 208 -6.11 -4.55 11.85
N SER A 209 -6.94 -3.50 11.74
CA SER A 209 -6.57 -2.15 12.19
C SER A 209 -6.27 -2.12 13.68
N GLU A 210 -7.13 -2.70 14.51
CA GLU A 210 -6.93 -2.83 15.96
C GLU A 210 -5.68 -3.64 16.31
N SER A 211 -5.46 -4.75 15.60
CA SER A 211 -4.25 -5.58 15.80
C SER A 211 -2.97 -4.82 15.47
N LEU A 212 -2.97 -4.02 14.40
CA LEU A 212 -1.83 -3.20 14.02
C LEU A 212 -1.60 -2.05 15.01
N LYS A 213 -2.67 -1.41 15.49
CA LYS A 213 -2.60 -0.40 16.55
C LYS A 213 -1.95 -0.97 17.82
N ASN A 214 -2.45 -2.12 18.29
CA ASN A 214 -1.90 -2.78 19.47
C ASN A 214 -0.41 -3.13 19.30
N TYR A 215 -0.01 -3.60 18.11
CA TYR A 215 1.39 -3.87 17.80
C TYR A 215 2.25 -2.59 17.90
N ILE A 216 1.80 -1.47 17.33
CA ILE A 216 2.51 -0.19 17.39
C ILE A 216 2.68 0.29 18.84
N GLU A 217 1.61 0.21 19.64
CA GLU A 217 1.62 0.62 21.04
C GLU A 217 2.56 -0.27 21.90
N GLN A 218 2.58 -1.57 21.63
CA GLN A 218 3.40 -2.54 22.36
C GLN A 218 4.90 -2.40 22.07
N GLU A 219 5.29 -2.22 20.80
CA GLU A 219 6.69 -2.09 20.39
C GLU A 219 7.29 -0.73 20.72
N ARG A 220 6.46 0.27 21.06
CA ARG A 220 6.89 1.63 21.45
C ARG A 220 7.80 2.28 20.40
N PHE A 221 7.41 2.20 19.13
CA PHE A 221 8.13 2.88 18.06
C PHE A 221 8.24 4.38 18.33
N SER A 222 9.37 4.97 17.94
CA SER A 222 9.57 6.41 18.02
C SER A 222 9.04 7.08 16.76
N PHE A 223 8.05 7.95 16.94
CA PHE A 223 7.53 8.83 15.89
C PHE A 223 8.00 10.26 16.15
N LYS A 224 8.64 10.87 15.15
CA LYS A 224 9.08 12.26 15.17
C LYS A 224 8.08 13.15 14.43
N GLY A 225 8.16 14.46 14.66
CA GLY A 225 7.43 15.41 13.83
C GLY A 225 7.93 15.41 12.39
N ALA A 226 7.02 15.49 11.43
CA ALA A 226 7.29 15.35 10.00
C ALA A 226 8.16 16.49 9.46
N GLN A 227 9.38 16.23 8.98
CA GLN A 227 10.26 17.28 8.48
C GLN A 227 9.82 17.86 7.12
N VAL A 228 8.95 17.13 6.41
CA VAL A 228 8.33 17.53 5.15
C VAL A 228 6.82 17.29 5.30
N PRO A 229 5.96 18.19 4.80
CA PRO A 229 4.52 17.96 4.76
C PRO A 229 4.13 16.61 4.15
N ILE A 230 3.15 15.94 4.74
CA ILE A 230 2.67 14.61 4.34
C ILE A 230 1.19 14.70 4.00
N ILE A 231 0.77 14.25 2.83
CA ILE A 231 -0.66 14.06 2.53
C ILE A 231 -1.07 12.67 3.03
N ALA A 232 -1.94 12.63 4.04
CA ALA A 232 -2.46 11.39 4.61
C ALA A 232 -3.52 10.75 3.70
N ASN A 233 -3.59 9.41 3.68
CA ASN A 233 -4.66 8.71 2.97
C ASN A 233 -6.02 8.76 3.69
N THR A 234 -6.05 9.24 4.94
CA THR A 234 -7.25 9.32 5.76
C THR A 234 -7.41 10.73 6.31
N LEU A 235 -8.67 11.18 6.40
CA LEU A 235 -9.01 12.34 7.22
C LEU A 235 -8.69 12.00 8.68
N ALA A 236 -8.18 12.97 9.44
CA ALA A 236 -7.99 12.81 10.88
C ALA A 236 -8.77 13.85 11.69
N ASP A 237 -8.97 13.52 12.97
CA ASP A 237 -9.41 14.49 13.98
C ASP A 237 -8.26 15.42 14.39
N ASP A 238 -8.64 16.49 15.11
CA ASP A 238 -7.89 17.73 15.37
C ASP A 238 -6.58 17.62 16.21
N ASN A 239 -5.88 16.47 16.24
CA ASN A 239 -4.66 16.26 17.03
C ASN A 239 -3.55 15.54 16.26
N ILE A 240 -3.28 15.93 15.01
CA ILE A 240 -2.12 15.45 14.24
C ILE A 240 -1.06 16.56 14.10
N ASP A 241 0.21 16.19 13.91
CA ASP A 241 1.27 17.12 13.49
C ASP A 241 0.72 18.04 12.37
N PRO A 242 0.85 19.37 12.48
CA PRO A 242 0.28 20.32 11.53
C PRO A 242 0.83 20.18 10.10
N ARG A 243 1.92 19.43 9.92
CA ARG A 243 2.50 19.10 8.61
C ARG A 243 1.88 17.84 8.00
N VAL A 244 1.00 17.13 8.69
CA VAL A 244 0.17 16.09 8.09
C VAL A 244 -1.09 16.76 7.56
N ILE A 245 -1.13 16.90 6.25
CA ILE A 245 -2.26 17.39 5.49
C ILE A 245 -3.27 16.26 5.39
N THR A 246 -4.46 16.50 5.95
CA THR A 246 -5.53 15.49 5.96
C THR A 246 -6.69 15.89 5.10
N ARG A 247 -6.78 17.15 4.67
CA ARG A 247 -7.89 17.63 3.84
C ARG A 247 -7.38 18.20 2.50
N PRO A 248 -8.06 17.92 1.38
CA PRO A 248 -7.65 18.44 0.07
C PRO A 248 -7.57 19.96 -0.06
N ASP A 249 -8.30 20.70 0.78
CA ASP A 249 -8.33 22.17 0.83
C ASP A 249 -7.16 22.79 1.61
N GLU A 250 -6.33 21.97 2.26
CA GLU A 250 -5.11 22.40 2.97
C GLU A 250 -3.87 22.48 2.05
N ILE A 251 -4.01 22.10 0.77
CA ILE A 251 -2.96 22.16 -0.28
C ILE A 251 -3.17 23.39 -1.15
#